data_AF-A0A087ACA1-F1
#
_entry.id   AF-A0A087ACA1-F1
#
_cell.length_a   1.000
_cell.length_b   1.000
_cell.length_c   1.000
_cell.angle_alpha   90.00
_cell.angle_beta   90.00
_cell.angle_gamma   90.00
#
_symmetry.space_group_name_H-M   'P 1'
#
loop_
_entity.id
_entity.type
_entity.pdbx_description
1 polymer ?
#
loop_
_entity_poly.entity_id
_entity_poly.type
_entity_poly.pdbx_seq_one_letter_code
_entity_poly.pdbx_strand_id
1 'polypeptide(L)'
;PAMSSPQAEAGTRFHAWAERFVRAGIDDDGAARARMVADVEHALADDADLDADARRLLQWQRRLVDSPWASRMPSDAEESIVVAVDGIDNLVQGKLDAVFVGGLDPDDATKRFTVVDWKTGRRPRKAKDVEEKLRQLDFYRLMLAKARGVPLEAVDGALYYVSEADEADRQIDAAPKDEAAIVREIHEGIAFDGDDDGAAD
;
A
#
# COMPACT_ATOMS: atom_id res chain seq x y z
N PRO A 1 -25.43 13.69 -1.87
CA PRO A 1 -24.06 13.51 -1.33
C PRO A 1 -24.09 12.57 -0.13
N ALA A 2 -23.62 11.33 -0.30
CA ALA A 2 -23.43 10.42 0.83
C ALA A 2 -22.29 10.96 1.70
N MET A 3 -22.52 11.10 3.01
CA MET A 3 -21.45 11.39 3.95
C MET A 3 -20.59 10.13 4.06
N SER A 4 -19.28 10.23 3.87
CA SER A 4 -18.34 9.12 4.08
C SER A 4 -18.48 8.56 5.50
N SER A 5 -18.38 7.24 5.65
CA SER A 5 -18.48 6.59 6.96
C SER A 5 -17.28 6.96 7.85
N PRO A 6 -17.39 6.91 9.20
CA PRO A 6 -16.26 7.16 10.10
C PRO A 6 -15.05 6.25 9.82
N GLN A 7 -15.29 5.03 9.33
CA GLN A 7 -14.21 4.10 8.94
C GLN A 7 -13.47 4.58 7.68
N ALA A 8 -14.19 5.10 6.69
CA ALA A 8 -13.59 5.71 5.50
C ALA A 8 -12.79 6.98 5.85
N GLU A 9 -13.25 7.77 6.83
CA GLU A 9 -12.53 8.95 7.31
C GLU A 9 -11.22 8.58 8.02
N ALA A 10 -11.25 7.60 8.92
CA ALA A 10 -10.05 7.10 9.60
C ALA A 10 -9.04 6.51 8.60
N GLY A 11 -9.51 5.76 7.60
CA GLY A 11 -8.68 5.25 6.52
C GLY A 11 -8.00 6.38 5.75
N THR A 12 -8.77 7.37 5.30
CA THR A 12 -8.25 8.56 4.59
C THR A 12 -7.18 9.29 5.41
N ARG A 13 -7.42 9.50 6.71
CA ARG A 13 -6.44 10.13 7.62
C ARG A 13 -5.17 9.30 7.78
N PHE A 14 -5.28 7.97 7.78
CA PHE A 14 -4.13 7.08 7.80
C PHE A 14 -3.31 7.16 6.52
N HIS A 15 -3.92 7.06 5.33
CA HIS A 15 -3.19 7.18 4.05
C HIS A 15 -2.47 8.53 3.94
N ALA A 16 -3.15 9.62 4.30
CA ALA A 16 -2.52 10.94 4.31
C ALA A 16 -1.33 11.04 5.30
N TRP A 17 -1.36 10.31 6.42
CA TRP A 17 -0.22 10.23 7.33
C TRP A 17 0.88 9.30 6.80
N ALA A 18 0.52 8.16 6.23
CA ALA A 18 1.45 7.19 5.64
C ALA A 18 2.22 7.82 4.48
N GLU A 19 1.57 8.60 3.62
CA GLU A 19 2.21 9.40 2.57
C GLU A 19 3.33 10.26 3.16
N ARG A 20 3.01 11.09 4.17
CA ARG A 20 4.00 11.97 4.80
C ARG A 20 5.14 11.17 5.44
N PHE A 21 4.82 10.03 6.05
CA PHE A 21 5.81 9.15 6.68
C PHE A 21 6.79 8.56 5.65
N VAL A 22 6.28 8.13 4.49
CA VAL A 22 7.12 7.60 3.40
C VAL A 22 7.93 8.73 2.75
N ARG A 23 7.30 9.87 2.43
CA ARG A 23 8.01 11.06 1.88
C ARG A 23 9.12 11.57 2.80
N ALA A 24 8.89 11.56 4.11
CA ALA A 24 9.89 11.93 5.09
C ALA A 24 11.14 11.01 5.09
N GLY A 25 11.04 9.81 4.50
CA GLY A 25 12.19 8.94 4.25
C GLY A 25 12.88 9.15 2.90
N ILE A 26 12.33 10.02 2.02
CA ILE A 26 12.89 10.40 0.72
C ILE A 26 13.65 11.74 0.84
N ASP A 27 13.05 12.72 1.52
CA ASP A 27 13.43 14.13 1.41
C ASP A 27 14.65 14.56 2.28
N ASP A 28 14.98 13.81 3.34
CA ASP A 28 16.13 14.10 4.21
C ASP A 28 16.89 12.84 4.65
N ASP A 29 17.97 13.00 5.43
CA ASP A 29 18.76 11.89 6.02
C ASP A 29 17.98 11.06 7.07
N GLY A 30 16.65 10.99 6.96
CA GLY A 30 15.71 10.30 7.84
C GLY A 30 15.32 11.08 9.10
N ALA A 31 15.73 12.34 9.24
CA ALA A 31 15.46 13.16 10.42
C ALA A 31 13.96 13.50 10.55
N ALA A 32 13.27 13.81 9.45
CA ALA A 32 11.83 14.05 9.45
C ALA A 32 11.07 12.78 9.82
N ARG A 33 11.47 11.64 9.26
CA ARG A 33 10.87 10.35 9.60
C ARG A 33 11.07 10.00 11.07
N ALA A 34 12.28 10.21 11.60
CA ALA A 34 12.59 9.98 13.01
C ALA A 34 11.75 10.86 13.96
N ARG A 35 11.49 12.12 13.61
CA ARG A 35 10.56 12.98 14.36
C ARG A 35 9.15 12.40 14.37
N MET A 36 8.64 11.96 13.22
CA MET A 36 7.32 11.34 13.14
C MET A 36 7.22 10.05 13.95
N VAL A 37 8.29 9.24 13.99
CA VAL A 37 8.38 8.06 14.87
C VAL A 37 8.27 8.48 16.34
N ALA A 38 9.06 9.47 16.76
CA ALA A 38 9.02 9.99 18.13
C ALA A 38 7.64 10.57 18.51
N ASP A 39 6.97 11.25 17.58
CA ASP A 39 5.61 11.78 17.79
C ASP A 39 4.59 10.64 18.05
N VAL A 40 4.68 9.54 17.29
CA VAL A 40 3.83 8.35 17.51
C VAL A 40 4.13 7.71 18.86
N GLU A 41 5.41 7.57 19.22
CA GLU A 41 5.83 7.02 20.52
C GLU A 41 5.34 7.88 21.69
N HIS A 42 5.42 9.21 21.55
CA HIS A 42 4.92 10.14 22.55
C HIS A 42 3.40 10.05 22.69
N ALA A 43 2.67 10.01 21.58
CA ALA A 43 1.21 9.89 21.60
C ALA A 43 0.73 8.57 22.20
N LEU A 44 1.49 7.48 22.07
CA LEU A 44 1.19 6.19 22.71
C LEU A 44 1.38 6.21 24.22
N ALA A 45 2.23 7.10 24.75
CA ALA A 45 2.45 7.25 26.18
C ALA A 45 1.30 8.02 26.89
N ASP A 46 0.48 8.74 26.13
CA ASP A 46 -0.62 9.58 26.63
C ASP A 46 -1.90 9.38 25.81
N ASP A 47 -2.38 8.13 25.74
CA ASP A 47 -3.55 7.74 24.91
C ASP A 47 -4.89 7.73 25.67
N ALA A 48 -4.88 8.14 26.95
CA ALA A 48 -6.01 7.97 27.88
C ALA A 48 -7.27 8.76 27.44
N ASP A 49 -7.08 9.96 26.89
CA ASP A 49 -8.16 10.86 26.49
C ASP A 49 -8.54 10.74 25.00
N LEU A 50 -7.93 9.82 24.25
CA LEU A 50 -8.26 9.62 22.83
C LEU A 50 -9.64 8.97 22.67
N ASP A 51 -10.42 9.50 21.74
CA ASP A 51 -11.61 8.82 21.24
C ASP A 51 -11.24 7.52 20.48
N ALA A 52 -12.26 6.75 20.11
CA ALA A 52 -12.05 5.45 19.47
C ALA A 52 -11.35 5.54 18.10
N ASP A 53 -11.61 6.60 17.33
CA ASP A 53 -11.07 6.77 15.99
C ASP A 53 -9.63 7.28 16.04
N ALA A 54 -9.33 8.22 16.93
CA ALA A 54 -7.98 8.68 17.20
C ALA A 54 -7.09 7.56 17.75
N ARG A 55 -7.59 6.74 18.68
CA ARG A 55 -6.87 5.57 19.19
C ARG A 55 -6.62 4.53 18.11
N ARG A 56 -7.59 4.31 17.20
CA ARG A 56 -7.42 3.40 16.06
C ARG A 56 -6.38 3.91 15.07
N LEU A 57 -6.44 5.19 14.71
CA LEU A 57 -5.46 5.82 13.84
C LEU A 57 -4.06 5.70 14.44
N LEU A 58 -3.89 6.01 15.73
CA LEU A 58 -2.62 5.88 16.43
C LEU A 58 -2.07 4.44 16.41
N GLN A 59 -2.92 3.44 16.60
CA GLN A 59 -2.53 2.03 16.47
C GLN A 59 -2.05 1.68 15.05
N TRP A 60 -2.73 2.17 14.02
CA TRP A 60 -2.30 1.95 12.64
C TRP A 60 -0.97 2.64 12.32
N GLN A 61 -0.79 3.87 12.79
CA GLN A 61 0.49 4.59 12.69
C GLN A 61 1.62 3.80 13.36
N ARG A 62 1.39 3.32 14.57
CA ARG A 62 2.34 2.47 15.30
C ARG A 62 2.71 1.20 14.53
N ARG A 63 1.72 0.51 13.95
CA ARG A 63 1.96 -0.72 13.17
C ARG A 63 2.75 -0.48 11.89
N LEU A 64 2.65 0.71 11.29
CA LEU A 64 3.53 1.10 10.18
C LEU A 64 4.94 1.45 10.68
N VAL A 65 5.06 2.19 11.78
CA VAL A 65 6.35 2.54 12.42
C VAL A 65 7.14 1.29 12.81
N ASP A 66 6.46 0.27 13.35
CA ASP A 66 7.09 -0.99 13.77
C ASP A 66 7.34 -1.95 12.59
N SER A 67 6.85 -1.64 11.40
CA SER A 67 6.96 -2.54 10.25
C SER A 67 8.37 -2.57 9.65
N PRO A 68 8.74 -3.64 8.93
CA PRO A 68 9.97 -3.67 8.13
C PRO A 68 10.06 -2.50 7.13
N TRP A 69 8.92 -2.00 6.64
CA TRP A 69 8.86 -0.87 5.69
C TRP A 69 9.34 0.45 6.31
N ALA A 70 9.32 0.59 7.64
CA ALA A 70 9.83 1.76 8.34
C ALA A 70 11.34 1.97 8.18
N SER A 71 12.10 0.90 7.95
CA SER A 71 13.56 0.96 7.74
C SER A 71 13.98 0.85 6.28
N ARG A 72 13.06 0.57 5.36
CA ARG A 72 13.37 0.48 3.93
C ARG A 72 13.51 1.85 3.30
N MET A 73 14.33 1.92 2.24
CA MET A 73 14.54 3.11 1.44
C MET A 73 13.35 3.31 0.49
N PRO A 74 12.53 4.34 0.71
CA PRO A 74 11.43 4.66 -0.21
C PRO A 74 11.98 5.25 -1.51
N SER A 75 11.32 4.94 -2.61
CA SER A 75 11.52 5.55 -3.92
C SER A 75 10.46 6.61 -4.22
N ASP A 76 9.20 6.35 -3.83
CA ASP A 76 8.07 7.26 -4.05
C ASP A 76 6.94 6.99 -3.05
N ALA A 77 6.02 7.96 -2.90
CA ALA A 77 4.84 7.90 -2.05
C ALA A 77 3.66 8.57 -2.75
N GLU A 78 2.48 7.93 -2.73
CA GLU A 78 1.26 8.41 -3.39
C GLU A 78 1.51 8.80 -4.87
N GLU A 79 2.32 8.00 -5.57
CA GLU A 79 2.78 8.27 -6.93
C GLU A 79 1.63 8.11 -7.92
N SER A 80 1.32 9.17 -8.66
CA SER A 80 0.37 9.11 -9.79
C SER A 80 1.10 8.70 -11.06
N ILE A 81 0.75 7.54 -11.60
CA ILE A 81 1.35 6.97 -12.80
C ILE A 81 0.34 6.99 -13.95
N VAL A 82 0.80 7.38 -15.14
CA VAL A 82 0.04 7.26 -16.40
C VAL A 82 0.90 6.52 -17.42
N VAL A 83 0.44 5.38 -17.91
CA VAL A 83 1.20 4.52 -18.83
C VAL A 83 0.32 3.94 -19.93
N ALA A 84 0.92 3.66 -21.08
CA ALA A 84 0.34 2.75 -22.07
C ALA A 84 0.71 1.31 -21.70
N VAL A 85 -0.28 0.42 -21.72
CA VAL A 85 -0.09 -1.02 -21.47
C VAL A 85 -0.48 -1.76 -22.73
N ASP A 86 0.38 -2.68 -23.17
CA ASP A 86 0.13 -3.45 -24.38
C ASP A 86 -1.12 -4.31 -24.22
N GLY A 87 -2.05 -4.20 -25.17
CA GLY A 87 -3.33 -4.92 -25.12
C GLY A 87 -4.46 -4.19 -24.39
N ILE A 88 -4.21 -3.02 -23.79
CA ILE A 88 -5.27 -2.17 -23.23
C ILE A 88 -5.42 -0.93 -24.11
N ASP A 89 -6.65 -0.70 -24.58
CA ASP A 89 -6.97 0.51 -25.32
C ASP A 89 -6.99 1.71 -24.35
N ASN A 90 -6.18 2.73 -24.67
CA ASN A 90 -5.97 3.99 -23.92
C ASN A 90 -4.88 3.95 -22.84
N LEU A 91 -4.45 5.15 -22.42
CA LEU A 91 -3.58 5.31 -21.27
C LEU A 91 -4.32 4.92 -20.00
N VAL A 92 -3.66 4.13 -19.17
CA VAL A 92 -4.10 3.78 -17.84
C VAL A 92 -3.52 4.78 -16.87
N GLN A 93 -4.34 5.22 -15.91
CA GLN A 93 -3.90 5.96 -14.75
C GLN A 93 -4.10 5.17 -13.46
N GLY A 94 -3.12 5.21 -12.57
CA GLY A 94 -3.21 4.64 -11.23
C GLY A 94 -2.46 5.48 -10.21
N LYS A 95 -2.73 5.21 -8.93
CA LYS A 95 -2.03 5.84 -7.81
C LYS A 95 -1.46 4.76 -6.91
N LEU A 96 -0.16 4.79 -6.68
CA LEU A 96 0.55 3.82 -5.85
C LEU A 96 0.80 4.45 -4.48
N ASP A 97 0.36 3.78 -3.42
CA ASP A 97 0.52 4.23 -2.05
C ASP A 97 2.00 4.44 -1.67
N ALA A 98 2.85 3.44 -1.91
CA ALA A 98 4.29 3.52 -1.66
C ALA A 98 5.09 2.63 -2.60
N VAL A 99 6.27 3.10 -2.97
CA VAL A 99 7.26 2.35 -3.75
C VAL A 99 8.57 2.35 -2.97
N PHE A 100 9.16 1.18 -2.78
CA PHE A 100 10.45 0.99 -2.10
C PHE A 100 11.49 0.42 -3.06
N VAL A 101 12.76 0.71 -2.81
CA VAL A 101 13.87 0.12 -3.58
C VAL A 101 14.16 -1.30 -3.09
N GLY A 102 14.50 -2.19 -4.03
CA GLY A 102 14.76 -3.61 -3.77
C GLY A 102 13.50 -4.47 -3.78
N GLY A 103 13.67 -5.79 -3.62
CA GLY A 103 12.60 -6.78 -3.56
C GLY A 103 12.14 -7.10 -2.15
N LEU A 104 11.10 -7.92 -2.03
CA LEU A 104 10.62 -8.42 -0.74
C LEU A 104 11.74 -9.20 -0.02
N ASP A 105 12.41 -10.08 -0.75
CA ASP A 105 13.66 -10.72 -0.34
C ASP A 105 14.82 -9.71 -0.47
N PRO A 106 15.47 -9.29 0.63
CA PRO A 106 16.58 -8.36 0.57
C PRO A 106 17.83 -8.93 -0.12
N ASP A 107 17.95 -10.25 -0.26
CA ASP A 107 19.08 -10.92 -0.89
C ASP A 107 18.87 -11.11 -2.42
N ASP A 108 17.64 -10.91 -2.91
CA ASP A 108 17.34 -10.98 -4.35
C ASP A 108 17.67 -9.66 -5.06
N ALA A 109 18.92 -9.56 -5.51
CA ALA A 109 19.42 -8.41 -6.26
C ALA A 109 18.79 -8.25 -7.66
N THR A 110 17.98 -9.22 -8.14
CA THR A 110 17.25 -9.07 -9.41
C THR A 110 16.06 -8.12 -9.27
N LYS A 111 15.57 -7.95 -8.04
CA LYS A 111 14.46 -7.05 -7.72
C LYS A 111 14.94 -5.62 -7.59
N ARG A 112 14.23 -4.72 -8.25
CA ARG A 112 14.54 -3.29 -8.33
C ARG A 112 13.63 -2.47 -7.45
N PHE A 113 12.36 -2.85 -7.39
CA PHE A 113 11.34 -2.12 -6.64
C PHE A 113 10.34 -3.07 -5.98
N THR A 114 9.71 -2.60 -4.91
CA THR A 114 8.53 -3.22 -4.33
C THR A 114 7.42 -2.18 -4.18
N VAL A 115 6.24 -2.48 -4.73
CA VAL A 115 5.02 -1.70 -4.51
C VAL A 115 4.36 -2.16 -3.23
N VAL A 116 4.01 -1.22 -2.35
CA VAL A 116 3.28 -1.54 -1.12
C VAL A 116 1.98 -0.74 -1.10
N ASP A 117 0.87 -1.44 -0.92
CA ASP A 117 -0.47 -0.87 -0.81
C ASP A 117 -0.97 -1.04 0.64
N TRP A 118 -1.28 0.07 1.30
CA TRP A 118 -1.66 0.05 2.71
C TRP A 118 -3.15 -0.25 2.84
N LYS A 119 -3.51 -1.20 3.71
CA LYS A 119 -4.91 -1.58 3.91
C LYS A 119 -5.34 -1.32 5.36
N THR A 120 -6.40 -0.54 5.51
CA THR A 120 -7.05 -0.24 6.81
C THR A 120 -8.32 -1.06 7.04
N GLY A 121 -8.81 -1.76 6.01
CA GLY A 121 -9.94 -2.69 6.06
C GLY A 121 -9.57 -4.09 6.57
N ARG A 122 -10.55 -5.00 6.64
CA ARG A 122 -10.33 -6.38 7.11
C ARG A 122 -9.44 -7.15 6.11
N ARG A 123 -8.47 -7.91 6.62
CA ARG A 123 -7.66 -8.80 5.79
C ARG A 123 -8.51 -9.93 5.19
N PRO A 124 -8.47 -10.15 3.87
CA PRO A 124 -9.10 -11.32 3.27
C PRO A 124 -8.45 -12.60 3.81
N ARG A 125 -9.30 -13.60 4.09
CA ARG A 125 -8.86 -14.91 4.61
C ARG A 125 -9.13 -16.06 3.64
N LYS A 126 -10.04 -15.89 2.69
CA LYS A 126 -10.32 -16.87 1.64
C LYS A 126 -9.41 -16.62 0.45
N ALA A 127 -8.91 -17.69 -0.16
CA ALA A 127 -7.99 -17.60 -1.30
C ALA A 127 -8.55 -16.76 -2.46
N LYS A 128 -9.85 -16.87 -2.75
CA LYS A 128 -10.50 -16.09 -3.80
C LYS A 128 -10.47 -14.58 -3.51
N ASP A 129 -10.85 -14.19 -2.30
CA ASP A 129 -10.85 -12.78 -1.88
C ASP A 129 -9.43 -12.19 -1.87
N VAL A 130 -8.43 -13.02 -1.52
CA VAL A 130 -7.01 -12.64 -1.59
C VAL A 130 -6.59 -12.41 -3.05
N GLU A 131 -6.93 -13.33 -3.95
CA GLU A 131 -6.62 -13.21 -5.37
C GLU A 131 -7.23 -11.94 -5.96
N GLU A 132 -8.50 -11.66 -5.67
CA GLU A 132 -9.20 -10.46 -6.15
C GLU A 132 -8.49 -9.16 -5.72
N LYS A 133 -8.04 -9.07 -4.46
CA LYS A 133 -7.26 -7.91 -3.98
C LYS A 133 -5.86 -7.83 -4.62
N LEU A 134 -5.23 -8.97 -4.90
CA LEU A 134 -3.91 -9.01 -5.53
C LEU A 134 -3.95 -8.59 -7.01
N ARG A 135 -5.07 -8.75 -7.73
CA ARG A 135 -5.20 -8.31 -9.13
C ARG A 135 -4.92 -6.81 -9.29
N GLN A 136 -5.46 -5.99 -8.39
CA GLN A 136 -5.20 -4.55 -8.37
C GLN A 136 -3.70 -4.26 -8.15
N LEU A 137 -3.08 -4.95 -7.18
CA LEU A 137 -1.66 -4.78 -6.87
C LEU A 137 -0.76 -5.24 -8.03
N ASP A 138 -1.10 -6.34 -8.70
CA ASP A 138 -0.39 -6.80 -9.89
C ASP A 138 -0.44 -5.78 -11.02
N PHE A 139 -1.58 -5.11 -11.18
CA PHE A 139 -1.67 -4.00 -12.12
C PHE A 139 -0.77 -2.82 -11.74
N TYR A 140 -0.67 -2.49 -10.46
CA TYR A 140 0.23 -1.43 -9.99
C TYR A 140 1.70 -1.77 -10.24
N ARG A 141 2.08 -3.04 -10.05
CA ARG A 141 3.42 -3.54 -10.40
C ARG A 141 3.71 -3.37 -11.88
N LEU A 142 2.77 -3.73 -12.75
CA LEU A 142 2.89 -3.56 -14.20
C LEU A 142 3.02 -2.08 -14.59
N MET A 143 2.20 -1.20 -14.01
CA MET A 143 2.29 0.23 -14.29
C MET A 143 3.64 0.81 -13.88
N LEU A 144 4.14 0.47 -12.69
CA LEU A 144 5.46 0.92 -12.24
C LEU A 144 6.57 0.38 -13.14
N ALA A 145 6.51 -0.90 -13.51
CA ALA A 145 7.50 -1.52 -14.39
C ALA A 145 7.60 -0.79 -15.74
N LYS A 146 6.45 -0.50 -16.38
CA LYS A 146 6.39 0.27 -17.63
C LYS A 146 6.88 1.71 -17.44
N ALA A 147 6.47 2.39 -16.36
CA ALA A 147 6.87 3.77 -16.07
C ALA A 147 8.38 3.90 -15.82
N ARG A 148 9.01 2.89 -15.19
CA ARG A 148 10.44 2.87 -14.91
C ARG A 148 11.29 2.21 -16.00
N GLY A 149 10.66 1.62 -17.02
CA GLY A 149 11.35 0.90 -18.10
C GLY A 149 12.12 -0.34 -17.60
N VAL A 150 11.59 -1.03 -16.59
CA VAL A 150 12.19 -2.26 -16.03
C VAL A 150 11.32 -3.48 -16.34
N PRO A 151 11.88 -4.69 -16.33
CA PRO A 151 11.08 -5.91 -16.46
C PRO A 151 10.10 -6.05 -15.29
N LEU A 152 8.90 -6.59 -15.54
CA LEU A 152 7.88 -6.79 -14.52
C LEU A 152 8.37 -7.69 -13.38
N GLU A 153 9.14 -8.71 -13.70
CA GLU A 153 9.74 -9.63 -12.71
C GLU A 153 10.68 -8.93 -11.72
N ALA A 154 11.17 -7.75 -12.05
CA ALA A 154 12.00 -6.93 -11.18
C ALA A 154 11.18 -6.07 -10.19
N VAL A 155 9.84 -6.13 -10.25
CA VAL A 155 8.93 -5.40 -9.37
C VAL A 155 8.11 -6.38 -8.53
N ASP A 156 8.35 -6.38 -7.23
CA ASP A 156 7.50 -7.11 -6.27
C ASP A 156 6.30 -6.25 -5.84
N GLY A 157 5.33 -6.88 -5.19
CA GLY A 157 4.22 -6.18 -4.55
C GLY A 157 3.79 -6.83 -3.25
N ALA A 158 3.36 -6.02 -2.29
CA ALA A 158 2.71 -6.50 -1.08
C ALA A 158 1.50 -5.63 -0.69
N LEU A 159 0.44 -6.28 -0.22
CA LEU A 159 -0.63 -5.64 0.54
C LEU A 159 -0.23 -5.64 2.01
N TYR A 160 -0.29 -4.49 2.68
CA TYR A 160 0.06 -4.37 4.10
C TYR A 160 -1.11 -3.86 4.95
N TYR A 161 -1.72 -4.77 5.72
CA TYR A 161 -2.90 -4.56 6.54
C TYR A 161 -2.53 -4.02 7.93
N VAL A 162 -2.48 -2.70 8.06
CA VAL A 162 -2.30 -2.06 9.38
C VAL A 162 -3.46 -2.31 10.33
N SER A 163 -4.60 -2.81 9.84
CA SER A 163 -5.75 -3.23 10.65
C SER A 163 -5.50 -4.50 11.45
N GLU A 164 -4.58 -5.36 11.03
CA GLU A 164 -4.29 -6.63 11.69
C GLU A 164 -3.41 -6.44 12.94
N ALA A 165 -3.86 -7.03 14.04
CA ALA A 165 -3.17 -6.94 15.32
C ALA A 165 -1.92 -7.82 15.36
N ASP A 166 -2.02 -9.04 14.84
CA ASP A 166 -0.88 -9.95 14.71
C ASP A 166 0.01 -9.50 13.54
N GLU A 167 1.30 -9.29 13.82
CA GLU A 167 2.29 -8.90 12.81
C GLU A 167 2.42 -9.93 11.69
N ALA A 168 2.31 -11.22 12.02
CA ALA A 168 2.44 -12.30 11.04
C ALA A 168 1.31 -12.28 9.99
N ASP A 169 0.19 -11.64 10.29
CA ASP A 169 -0.96 -11.52 9.39
C ASP A 169 -0.96 -10.21 8.58
N ARG A 170 -0.07 -9.25 8.86
CA ARG A 170 -0.14 -7.92 8.24
C ARG A 170 0.20 -7.92 6.76
N GLN A 171 0.95 -8.89 6.26
CA GLN A 171 1.40 -8.88 4.87
C GLN A 171 0.77 -9.99 4.02
N ILE A 172 0.46 -9.65 2.77
CA ILE A 172 0.16 -10.59 1.70
C ILE A 172 1.01 -10.21 0.49
N ASP A 173 1.89 -11.11 0.09
CA ASP A 173 2.79 -10.90 -1.04
C ASP A 173 2.10 -11.29 -2.35
N ALA A 174 2.33 -10.48 -3.39
CA ALA A 174 1.92 -10.82 -4.74
C ALA A 174 2.81 -11.95 -5.28
N ALA A 175 2.19 -13.00 -5.79
CA ALA A 175 2.93 -14.04 -6.49
C ALA A 175 3.52 -13.50 -7.80
N PRO A 176 4.60 -14.10 -8.33
CA PRO A 176 5.05 -13.83 -9.68
C PRO A 176 3.92 -14.05 -10.69
N LYS A 177 3.68 -13.06 -11.54
CA LYS A 177 2.65 -13.09 -12.59
C LYS A 177 3.21 -12.38 -13.81
N ASP A 178 2.95 -12.92 -15.00
CA ASP A 178 3.38 -12.32 -16.25
C ASP A 178 2.42 -11.22 -16.74
N GLU A 179 2.90 -10.37 -17.64
CA GLU A 179 2.11 -9.26 -18.17
C GLU A 179 0.83 -9.74 -18.88
N ALA A 180 0.88 -10.86 -19.59
CA ALA A 180 -0.27 -11.40 -20.32
C ALA A 180 -1.40 -11.85 -19.38
N ALA A 181 -1.05 -12.43 -18.22
CA ALA A 181 -2.01 -12.81 -17.19
C ALA A 181 -2.64 -11.58 -16.54
N ILE A 182 -1.86 -10.55 -16.24
CA ILE A 182 -2.37 -9.28 -15.67
C ILE A 182 -3.32 -8.61 -16.66
N VAL A 183 -2.93 -8.49 -17.94
CA VAL A 183 -3.77 -7.88 -18.98
C VAL A 183 -5.07 -8.66 -19.16
N ARG A 184 -5.05 -10.00 -19.10
CA ARG A 184 -6.26 -10.81 -19.13
C ARG A 184 -7.18 -10.51 -17.95
N GLU A 185 -6.65 -10.42 -16.73
CA GLU A 185 -7.44 -10.09 -15.54
C GLU A 185 -8.05 -8.67 -15.62
N ILE A 186 -7.35 -7.72 -16.25
CA ILE A 186 -7.89 -6.38 -16.51
C ILE A 186 -9.11 -6.44 -17.45
N HIS A 187 -9.04 -7.24 -18.51
CA HIS A 187 -10.17 -7.43 -19.43
C HIS A 187 -11.35 -8.17 -18.80
N GLU A 188 -11.10 -9.05 -17.83
CA GLU A 188 -12.15 -9.71 -17.04
C GLU A 188 -12.80 -8.78 -16.00
N GLY A 189 -12.17 -7.63 -15.75
CA GLY A 189 -12.60 -6.63 -14.78
C GLY A 189 -11.81 -6.74 -13.47
N ILE A 190 -11.18 -5.64 -13.07
CA ILE A 190 -10.57 -5.47 -11.74
C ILE A 190 -11.48 -4.56 -10.92
N ALA A 191 -11.88 -5.04 -9.74
CA ALA A 191 -12.48 -4.18 -8.74
C ALA A 191 -11.36 -3.33 -8.11
N PHE A 192 -11.38 -2.03 -8.37
CA PHE A 192 -10.54 -1.08 -7.65
C PHE A 192 -11.26 -0.69 -6.36
N ASP A 193 -10.53 -0.60 -5.25
CA ASP A 193 -11.07 -0.32 -3.90
C ASP A 193 -11.76 1.06 -3.73
N GLY A 194 -12.10 1.76 -4.83
CA GLY A 194 -12.99 2.92 -4.86
C GLY A 194 -14.46 2.61 -5.19
N ASP A 195 -14.79 1.38 -5.60
CA ASP A 195 -16.16 0.99 -6.00
C ASP A 195 -16.93 0.19 -4.91
N ASP A 196 -16.31 -0.13 -3.77
CA ASP A 196 -16.91 -0.93 -2.68
C ASP A 196 -17.29 -0.08 -1.46
N ASP A 197 -17.89 1.09 -1.68
CA ASP A 197 -18.58 1.89 -0.65
C ASP A 197 -20.07 1.51 -0.56
N GLY A 198 -20.40 0.22 -0.68
CA GLY A 198 -21.78 -0.24 -0.89
C GLY A 198 -22.11 -1.62 -0.36
N ALA A 199 -22.39 -1.68 0.94
CA ALA A 199 -23.16 -2.70 1.63
C ALA A 199 -22.50 -4.07 1.87
N ALA A 200 -22.07 -4.28 3.11
CA ALA A 200 -22.29 -5.55 3.79
C ALA A 200 -23.19 -5.27 5.00
N ASP A 201 -24.35 -5.94 4.97
CA ASP A 201 -25.50 -5.95 5.89
C ASP A 201 -25.13 -5.93 7.40
#